data_AF-M5U6E0-F1
#
_entry.id   AF-M5U6E0-F1
#
_cell.length_a   1.000
_cell.length_b   1.000
_cell.length_c   1.000
_cell.angle_alpha   90.00
_cell.angle_beta   90.00
_cell.angle_gamma   90.00
#
_symmetry.space_group_name_H-M   'P 1'
#
loop_
_entity.id
_entity.type
_entity.pdbx_description
1 polymer ?
#
loop_
_entity_poly.entity_id
_entity_poly.type
_entity_poly.pdbx_seq_one_letter_code
_entity_poly.pdbx_strand_id
1 'polypeptide(L)'
;MADAGGPYSDTVGGTITLSGSDSTDTDGTIAAYAWDLDNDGEFDDATGETTIYSATTAGTFTVGLQITDNDGAISTDTATITVSPAITPGLVVTQSGGATVVSESGLIDTISVVLSSQPTTDVTVAITSADTTEVMVAPSELTFTPDNWNLAQSVTVSSSNDSLIDGSQNTTVSFSVSSSDLEYAGLTDVEVEVTTQDANTSNPPTRVYIPDYVVRPHVIPGDSIPTAILFQAVADAEISVIPVGTVSFLQTIYILNQDVSEIGGYSQGVMTATVTAGEMYAIVFEAQTESRTYTVRSTAGTDAFTPSTPTNFLQPTDTNGDSQTTALDALVIINQLNREQFAEGEQVSATAMYDVNQDGRTSALDALLVINELNRQSTVPSEGELEPLVAEPLLPETSLSITIAEIDDYSAVNSVDEKIVDTSLSLTEATTSIESRSLAVTELADESASILSEEDLDLLANCQSWMTSTI
;
A
#
# COMPACT_ATOMS: atom_id res chain seq x y z
N MET A 1 -1.92 -41.75 56.20
CA MET A 1 -2.07 -41.70 54.73
C MET A 1 -2.57 -40.32 54.37
N ALA A 2 -1.80 -39.59 53.57
CA ALA A 2 -2.24 -38.32 52.99
C ALA A 2 -3.30 -38.57 51.92
N ASP A 3 -4.19 -37.60 51.75
CA ASP A 3 -5.09 -37.43 50.61
C ASP A 3 -5.07 -35.94 50.28
N ALA A 4 -4.54 -35.57 49.10
CA ALA A 4 -4.42 -34.18 48.65
C ALA A 4 -5.70 -33.64 47.99
N GLY A 5 -6.74 -34.49 47.85
CA GLY A 5 -8.01 -34.16 47.24
C GLY A 5 -7.95 -33.92 45.73
N GLY A 6 -8.85 -33.07 45.24
CA GLY A 6 -8.97 -32.71 43.83
C GLY A 6 -9.59 -33.82 42.95
N PRO A 7 -9.34 -33.80 41.62
CA PRO A 7 -8.62 -32.76 40.89
C PRO A 7 -9.34 -31.40 40.98
N TYR A 8 -8.57 -30.32 40.92
CA TYR A 8 -9.05 -28.94 41.04
C TYR A 8 -9.02 -28.21 39.69
N SER A 9 -9.92 -27.24 39.49
CA SER A 9 -9.98 -26.45 38.25
C SER A 9 -10.54 -25.05 38.47
N ASP A 10 -9.97 -24.05 37.80
CA ASP A 10 -10.42 -22.64 37.81
C ASP A 10 -9.93 -21.92 36.53
N THR A 11 -10.20 -20.62 36.38
CA THR A 11 -9.63 -19.77 35.32
C THR A 11 -8.48 -18.89 35.83
N VAL A 12 -7.71 -18.30 34.91
CA VAL A 12 -6.68 -17.31 35.24
C VAL A 12 -7.31 -16.12 35.98
N GLY A 13 -6.75 -15.77 37.14
CA GLY A 13 -7.28 -14.78 38.08
C GLY A 13 -8.12 -15.39 39.21
N GLY A 14 -8.44 -16.68 39.14
CA GLY A 14 -9.19 -17.42 40.16
C GLY A 14 -8.38 -17.80 41.42
N THR A 15 -9.07 -18.39 42.39
CA THR A 15 -8.51 -18.81 43.69
C THR A 15 -9.08 -20.14 44.13
N ILE A 16 -8.24 -21.17 44.14
CA ILE A 16 -8.61 -22.56 44.42
C ILE A 16 -8.34 -22.85 45.89
N THR A 17 -9.33 -23.38 46.61
CA THR A 17 -9.13 -23.91 47.97
C THR A 17 -8.72 -25.38 47.89
N LEU A 18 -7.49 -25.68 48.31
CA LEU A 18 -6.98 -27.04 48.48
C LEU A 18 -7.39 -27.58 49.86
N SER A 19 -7.63 -28.88 49.98
CA SER A 19 -8.08 -29.50 51.23
C SER A 19 -7.48 -30.89 51.41
N GLY A 20 -6.71 -31.07 52.48
CA GLY A 20 -6.16 -32.35 52.92
C GLY A 20 -7.06 -33.11 53.89
N SER A 21 -8.31 -32.67 54.08
CA SER A 21 -9.25 -33.11 55.12
C SER A 21 -9.60 -34.60 55.14
N ASP A 22 -9.43 -35.30 54.01
CA ASP A 22 -9.67 -36.74 53.90
C ASP A 22 -8.42 -37.58 54.24
N SER A 23 -7.31 -36.92 54.55
CA SER A 23 -6.11 -37.55 55.14
C SER A 23 -6.43 -38.26 56.46
N THR A 24 -5.84 -39.43 56.66
CA THR A 24 -6.17 -40.32 57.79
C THR A 24 -4.94 -40.84 58.52
N ASP A 25 -5.09 -40.99 59.84
CA ASP A 25 -4.20 -41.76 60.72
C ASP A 25 -5.01 -42.93 61.29
N THR A 26 -4.40 -44.12 61.37
CA THR A 26 -5.04 -45.36 61.84
C THR A 26 -4.79 -45.67 63.32
N ASP A 27 -3.78 -45.05 63.93
CA ASP A 27 -3.30 -45.38 65.26
C ASP A 27 -3.01 -44.14 66.15
N GLY A 28 -2.99 -42.94 65.58
CA GLY A 28 -2.85 -41.66 66.28
C GLY A 28 -3.76 -40.54 65.76
N THR A 29 -3.16 -39.38 65.52
CA THR A 29 -3.75 -38.13 65.02
C THR A 29 -2.72 -37.37 64.17
N ILE A 30 -3.18 -36.75 63.08
CA ILE A 30 -2.34 -35.88 62.24
C ILE A 30 -1.96 -34.62 63.06
N ALA A 31 -0.66 -34.39 63.21
CA ALA A 31 -0.09 -33.29 63.99
C ALA A 31 0.25 -32.07 63.12
N ALA A 32 0.58 -32.28 61.84
CA ALA A 32 0.88 -31.20 60.89
C ALA A 32 0.47 -31.55 59.46
N TYR A 33 0.14 -30.50 58.69
CA TYR A 33 -0.09 -30.51 57.25
C TYR A 33 0.82 -29.46 56.62
N ALA A 34 1.56 -29.81 55.57
CA ALA A 34 2.47 -28.95 54.83
C ALA A 34 2.32 -29.20 53.33
N TRP A 35 2.30 -28.14 52.53
CA TRP A 35 2.02 -28.20 51.09
C TRP A 35 3.25 -27.80 50.26
N ASP A 36 3.35 -28.44 49.11
CA ASP A 36 4.23 -28.15 47.98
C ASP A 36 3.32 -27.61 46.87
N LEU A 37 3.47 -26.33 46.46
CA LEU A 37 2.56 -25.67 45.51
C LEU A 37 3.20 -25.39 44.14
N ASP A 38 4.53 -25.46 44.01
CA ASP A 38 5.24 -25.30 42.73
C ASP A 38 5.84 -26.62 42.16
N ASN A 39 5.80 -27.70 42.94
CA ASN A 39 6.31 -29.03 42.62
C ASN A 39 7.86 -29.08 42.52
N ASP A 40 8.60 -28.35 43.35
CA ASP A 40 10.05 -28.55 43.51
C ASP A 40 10.41 -29.78 44.40
N GLY A 41 9.48 -30.19 45.28
CA GLY A 41 9.58 -31.35 46.16
C GLY A 41 9.91 -31.07 47.64
N GLU A 42 10.16 -29.81 48.02
CA GLU A 42 10.10 -29.34 49.39
C GLU A 42 8.65 -28.93 49.74
N PHE A 43 8.28 -29.01 51.02
CA PHE A 43 6.89 -28.76 51.49
C PHE A 43 6.85 -27.56 52.43
N ASP A 44 7.31 -26.38 51.98
CA ASP A 44 7.35 -25.16 52.80
C ASP A 44 6.52 -23.96 52.28
N ASP A 45 5.84 -24.11 51.13
CA ASP A 45 4.95 -23.08 50.55
C ASP A 45 3.77 -22.69 51.46
N ALA A 46 3.09 -23.68 52.04
CA ALA A 46 1.93 -23.45 52.90
C ALA A 46 1.73 -24.53 53.97
N THR A 47 0.97 -24.20 55.02
CA THR A 47 0.70 -25.11 56.14
C THR A 47 -0.76 -25.06 56.57
N GLY A 48 -1.31 -26.20 56.98
CA GLY A 48 -2.69 -26.33 57.46
C GLY A 48 -3.52 -27.30 56.62
N GLU A 49 -4.63 -27.76 57.19
CA GLU A 49 -5.57 -28.72 56.58
C GLU A 49 -6.16 -28.20 55.26
N THR A 50 -6.31 -26.87 55.11
CA THR A 50 -6.69 -26.20 53.87
C THR A 50 -5.76 -25.05 53.56
N THR A 51 -5.57 -24.75 52.27
CA THR A 51 -4.79 -23.60 51.78
C THR A 51 -5.39 -23.04 50.47
N ILE A 52 -4.87 -21.91 49.99
CA ILE A 52 -5.34 -21.25 48.76
C ILE A 52 -4.24 -21.23 47.70
N TYR A 53 -4.50 -21.86 46.55
CA TYR A 53 -3.70 -21.73 45.35
C TYR A 53 -4.23 -20.57 44.48
N SER A 54 -3.35 -19.69 44.03
CA SER A 54 -3.71 -18.53 43.20
C SER A 54 -3.48 -18.86 41.71
N ALA A 55 -4.55 -18.90 40.93
CA ALA A 55 -4.52 -19.35 39.54
C ALA A 55 -3.99 -18.24 38.60
N THR A 56 -2.70 -17.94 38.65
CA THR A 56 -2.11 -16.78 37.91
C THR A 56 -1.76 -17.06 36.45
N THR A 57 -1.54 -18.33 36.08
CA THR A 57 -1.05 -18.75 34.76
C THR A 57 -1.87 -19.93 34.26
N ALA A 58 -2.23 -19.95 32.98
CA ALA A 58 -2.97 -21.07 32.39
C ALA A 58 -2.05 -22.29 32.20
N GLY A 59 -2.56 -23.49 32.49
CA GLY A 59 -1.81 -24.74 32.42
C GLY A 59 -2.37 -25.83 33.33
N THR A 60 -1.64 -26.94 33.41
CA THR A 60 -1.88 -27.98 34.42
C THR A 60 -0.68 -28.04 35.36
N PHE A 61 -0.95 -27.95 36.64
CA PHE A 61 0.04 -27.98 37.73
C PHE A 61 -0.23 -29.19 38.62
N THR A 62 0.82 -29.67 39.28
CA THR A 62 0.71 -30.66 40.36
C THR A 62 1.01 -29.94 41.66
N VAL A 63 0.33 -30.32 42.74
CA VAL A 63 0.61 -29.84 44.10
C VAL A 63 0.74 -31.04 45.04
N GLY A 64 1.69 -30.99 45.96
CA GLY A 64 1.92 -32.01 46.96
C GLY A 64 1.31 -31.66 48.32
N LEU A 65 0.81 -32.67 49.01
CA LEU A 65 0.51 -32.60 50.44
C LEU A 65 1.41 -33.56 51.20
N GLN A 66 2.06 -33.06 52.25
CA GLN A 66 2.74 -33.84 53.27
C GLN A 66 1.99 -33.73 54.60
N ILE A 67 1.67 -34.87 55.21
CA ILE A 67 1.17 -34.94 56.60
C ILE A 67 2.24 -35.54 57.51
N THR A 68 2.27 -35.09 58.77
CA THR A 68 3.05 -35.71 59.86
C THR A 68 2.11 -36.06 61.01
N ASP A 69 2.21 -37.27 61.55
CA ASP A 69 1.42 -37.72 62.72
C ASP A 69 2.05 -37.35 64.08
N ASN A 70 1.39 -37.70 65.18
CA ASN A 70 1.88 -37.43 66.53
C ASN A 70 3.12 -38.26 66.97
N ASP A 71 3.46 -39.34 66.27
CA ASP A 71 4.63 -40.18 66.55
C ASP A 71 5.81 -39.85 65.60
N GLY A 72 5.57 -39.00 64.61
CA GLY A 72 6.57 -38.46 63.68
C GLY A 72 6.70 -39.24 62.38
N ALA A 73 5.75 -40.10 62.01
CA ALA A 73 5.73 -40.68 60.67
C ALA A 73 5.12 -39.70 59.66
N ILE A 74 5.53 -39.85 58.40
CA ILE A 74 5.22 -38.93 57.31
C ILE A 74 4.55 -39.68 56.17
N SER A 75 3.54 -39.06 55.55
CA SER A 75 2.91 -39.55 54.32
C SER A 75 2.74 -38.37 53.36
N THR A 76 2.97 -38.63 52.07
CA THR A 76 2.76 -37.66 50.99
C THR A 76 1.72 -38.15 49.99
N ASP A 77 1.00 -37.22 49.36
CA ASP A 77 0.10 -37.46 48.23
C ASP A 77 0.11 -36.23 47.27
N THR A 78 -0.42 -36.36 46.06
CA THR A 78 -0.40 -35.26 45.06
C THR A 78 -1.74 -35.07 44.34
N ALA A 79 -2.19 -33.82 44.27
CA ALA A 79 -3.37 -33.40 43.51
C ALA A 79 -2.98 -32.67 42.22
N THR A 80 -3.88 -32.66 41.23
CA THR A 80 -3.70 -31.88 39.99
C THR A 80 -4.62 -30.66 39.99
N ILE A 81 -4.07 -29.54 39.49
CA ILE A 81 -4.76 -28.26 39.30
C ILE A 81 -4.79 -27.94 37.81
N THR A 82 -5.96 -27.65 37.25
CA THR A 82 -6.11 -27.21 35.85
C THR A 82 -6.59 -25.76 35.81
N VAL A 83 -5.71 -24.84 35.41
CA VAL A 83 -6.04 -23.43 35.20
C VAL A 83 -6.31 -23.18 33.73
N SER A 84 -7.55 -22.83 33.40
CA SER A 84 -7.95 -22.44 32.05
C SER A 84 -7.62 -20.96 31.79
N PRO A 85 -7.29 -20.52 30.56
CA PRO A 85 -7.12 -19.10 30.26
C PRO A 85 -8.40 -18.32 30.59
N ALA A 86 -8.25 -17.09 31.06
CA ALA A 86 -9.37 -16.18 31.24
C ALA A 86 -9.96 -15.82 29.87
N ILE A 87 -11.24 -16.14 29.66
CA ILE A 87 -12.00 -15.68 28.50
C ILE A 87 -12.41 -14.23 28.77
N THR A 88 -11.72 -13.29 28.14
CA THR A 88 -12.09 -11.86 28.22
C THR A 88 -13.16 -11.55 27.16
N PRO A 89 -14.34 -11.07 27.55
CA PRO A 89 -15.37 -10.58 26.63
C PRO A 89 -14.86 -9.39 25.82
N GLY A 90 -15.29 -9.29 24.55
CA GLY A 90 -14.75 -8.26 23.66
C GLY A 90 -15.26 -8.36 22.23
N LEU A 91 -15.24 -7.21 21.55
CA LEU A 91 -15.47 -7.08 20.12
C LEU A 91 -14.13 -6.98 19.40
N VAL A 92 -13.90 -7.85 18.41
CA VAL A 92 -12.73 -7.78 17.54
C VAL A 92 -13.18 -7.24 16.18
N VAL A 93 -12.65 -6.08 15.80
CA VAL A 93 -12.90 -5.42 14.52
C VAL A 93 -11.59 -5.37 13.75
N THR A 94 -11.59 -5.93 12.54
CA THR A 94 -10.40 -6.06 11.69
C THR A 94 -10.66 -5.39 10.34
N GLN A 95 -9.87 -4.38 10.01
CA GLN A 95 -9.89 -3.71 8.71
C GLN A 95 -9.19 -4.59 7.66
N SER A 96 -9.69 -4.58 6.41
CA SER A 96 -8.91 -5.11 5.29
C SER A 96 -7.61 -4.29 5.12
N GLY A 97 -6.54 -4.90 4.59
CA GLY A 97 -5.24 -4.24 4.35
C GLY A 97 -4.50 -3.64 5.56
N GLY A 98 -5.11 -3.64 6.76
CA GLY A 98 -4.67 -2.86 7.92
C GLY A 98 -5.20 -1.41 7.96
N ALA A 99 -5.97 -0.96 6.96
CA ALA A 99 -6.61 0.36 6.90
C ALA A 99 -7.77 0.34 5.89
N THR A 100 -8.90 0.96 6.23
CA THR A 100 -10.12 0.91 5.40
C THR A 100 -10.20 2.09 4.44
N VAL A 101 -10.28 1.81 3.15
CA VAL A 101 -10.15 2.83 2.09
C VAL A 101 -11.19 2.60 0.99
N VAL A 102 -12.02 3.63 0.76
CA VAL A 102 -13.05 3.64 -0.30
C VAL A 102 -12.80 4.79 -1.27
N SER A 103 -13.50 4.84 -2.39
CA SER A 103 -13.43 5.96 -3.33
C SER A 103 -14.76 6.19 -4.01
N GLU A 104 -15.08 7.46 -4.23
CA GLU A 104 -16.22 7.89 -5.04
C GLU A 104 -16.24 7.32 -6.46
N SER A 105 -15.07 6.89 -6.97
CA SER A 105 -14.95 6.17 -8.25
C SER A 105 -15.61 4.77 -8.23
N GLY A 106 -16.08 4.31 -7.07
CA GLY A 106 -16.74 3.01 -6.86
C GLY A 106 -15.87 1.96 -6.16
N LEU A 107 -14.74 2.36 -5.55
CA LEU A 107 -13.96 1.45 -4.70
C LEU A 107 -14.70 1.21 -3.39
N ILE A 108 -14.95 -0.06 -3.08
CA ILE A 108 -15.57 -0.54 -1.84
C ILE A 108 -14.59 -1.39 -1.05
N ASP A 109 -14.80 -1.47 0.25
CA ASP A 109 -13.95 -2.23 1.17
C ASP A 109 -14.81 -3.02 2.17
N THR A 110 -14.19 -3.85 3.01
CA THR A 110 -14.87 -4.65 4.03
C THR A 110 -14.15 -4.61 5.37
N ILE A 111 -14.95 -4.53 6.44
CA ILE A 111 -14.49 -4.68 7.82
C ILE A 111 -15.03 -6.01 8.35
N SER A 112 -14.18 -6.81 9.00
CA SER A 112 -14.53 -8.09 9.60
C SER A 112 -14.76 -7.94 11.11
N VAL A 113 -15.87 -8.45 11.62
CA VAL A 113 -16.30 -8.29 13.01
C VAL A 113 -16.58 -9.67 13.65
N VAL A 114 -16.05 -9.92 14.85
CA VAL A 114 -16.26 -11.19 15.60
C VAL A 114 -16.15 -10.96 17.11
N LEU A 115 -16.69 -11.85 17.95
CA LEU A 115 -16.53 -11.78 19.42
C LEU A 115 -15.35 -12.62 19.92
N SER A 116 -14.72 -12.21 21.02
CA SER A 116 -13.59 -12.94 21.63
C SER A 116 -13.99 -14.08 22.56
N SER A 117 -15.25 -14.15 23.01
CA SER A 117 -15.80 -15.23 23.84
C SER A 117 -17.25 -15.56 23.47
N GLN A 118 -17.73 -16.74 23.89
CA GLN A 118 -19.14 -17.11 23.76
C GLN A 118 -20.00 -16.27 24.72
N PRO A 119 -20.96 -15.47 24.23
CA PRO A 119 -21.89 -14.75 25.09
C PRO A 119 -22.98 -15.70 25.63
N THR A 120 -23.59 -15.34 26.75
CA THR A 120 -24.72 -16.08 27.37
C THR A 120 -26.08 -15.66 26.81
N THR A 121 -26.19 -14.47 26.23
CA THR A 121 -27.36 -13.97 25.51
C THR A 121 -26.94 -13.23 24.25
N ASP A 122 -27.82 -13.12 23.26
CA ASP A 122 -27.52 -12.44 21.99
C ASP A 122 -26.93 -11.02 22.19
N VAL A 123 -25.92 -10.71 21.40
CA VAL A 123 -25.21 -9.43 21.36
C VAL A 123 -25.53 -8.78 20.01
N THR A 124 -26.06 -7.56 20.00
CA THR A 124 -26.14 -6.75 18.78
C THR A 124 -25.01 -5.73 18.74
N VAL A 125 -24.51 -5.48 17.54
CA VAL A 125 -23.48 -4.47 17.28
C VAL A 125 -24.08 -3.50 16.27
N ALA A 126 -24.38 -2.29 16.72
CA ALA A 126 -24.86 -1.20 15.87
C ALA A 126 -23.66 -0.54 15.19
N ILE A 127 -23.78 -0.22 13.90
CA ILE A 127 -22.70 0.32 13.09
C ILE A 127 -23.15 1.66 12.53
N THR A 128 -22.44 2.74 12.89
CA THR A 128 -22.80 4.11 12.50
C THR A 128 -21.60 4.83 11.92
N SER A 129 -21.75 5.40 10.72
CA SER A 129 -20.79 6.38 10.19
C SER A 129 -21.05 7.75 10.82
N ALA A 130 -19.98 8.51 11.08
CA ALA A 130 -20.04 9.89 11.53
C ALA A 130 -20.54 10.85 10.44
N ASP A 131 -20.25 10.55 9.17
CA ASP A 131 -20.91 11.19 8.01
C ASP A 131 -21.35 10.15 6.96
N THR A 132 -22.57 10.32 6.49
CA THR A 132 -23.25 9.42 5.54
C THR A 132 -23.23 9.91 4.10
N THR A 133 -22.70 11.12 3.82
CA THR A 133 -22.28 11.47 2.45
C THR A 133 -21.02 10.69 2.11
N GLU A 134 -20.01 10.81 2.96
CA GLU A 134 -18.67 10.26 2.76
C GLU A 134 -18.63 8.74 2.84
N VAL A 135 -19.30 8.15 3.85
CA VAL A 135 -19.18 6.72 4.15
C VAL A 135 -20.54 6.11 4.48
N MET A 136 -20.97 5.18 3.63
CA MET A 136 -22.09 4.28 3.84
C MET A 136 -21.59 2.90 4.29
N VAL A 137 -22.35 2.25 5.16
CA VAL A 137 -22.05 0.92 5.72
C VAL A 137 -23.23 -0.04 5.53
N ALA A 138 -22.96 -1.30 5.20
CA ALA A 138 -23.98 -2.32 5.02
C ALA A 138 -23.49 -3.71 5.48
N PRO A 139 -24.20 -4.42 6.40
CA PRO A 139 -25.37 -3.95 7.16
C PRO A 139 -24.99 -2.89 8.21
N SER A 140 -26.00 -2.17 8.73
CA SER A 140 -25.84 -1.20 9.82
C SER A 140 -26.02 -1.81 11.23
N GLU A 141 -26.31 -3.11 11.31
CA GLU A 141 -26.43 -3.86 12.57
C GLU A 141 -26.01 -5.31 12.32
N LEU A 142 -25.27 -5.90 13.26
CA LEU A 142 -24.92 -7.32 13.30
C LEU A 142 -25.51 -7.97 14.57
N THR A 143 -25.78 -9.27 14.50
CA THR A 143 -26.23 -10.05 15.68
C THR A 143 -25.35 -11.28 15.86
N PHE A 144 -24.76 -11.40 17.05
CA PHE A 144 -23.98 -12.55 17.49
C PHE A 144 -24.75 -13.28 18.60
N THR A 145 -25.16 -14.52 18.34
CA THR A 145 -25.81 -15.42 19.28
C THR A 145 -24.76 -16.36 19.92
N PRO A 146 -25.11 -17.09 21.00
CA PRO A 146 -24.24 -18.13 21.56
C PRO A 146 -23.83 -19.23 20.56
N ASP A 147 -24.51 -19.36 19.42
CA ASP A 147 -24.21 -20.37 18.38
C ASP A 147 -23.31 -19.84 17.23
N ASN A 148 -23.16 -18.52 17.05
CA ASN A 148 -22.40 -17.94 15.93
C ASN A 148 -21.37 -16.86 16.31
N TRP A 149 -21.16 -16.58 17.60
CA TRP A 149 -20.23 -15.56 18.12
C TRP A 149 -18.80 -15.60 17.53
N ASN A 150 -18.32 -16.79 17.17
CA ASN A 150 -17.00 -17.05 16.61
C ASN A 150 -16.97 -17.07 15.07
N LEU A 151 -18.11 -16.84 14.41
CA LEU A 151 -18.18 -16.68 12.97
C LEU A 151 -18.04 -15.20 12.64
N ALA A 152 -16.94 -14.84 11.97
CA ALA A 152 -16.71 -13.46 11.52
C ALA A 152 -17.82 -13.01 10.55
N GLN A 153 -18.39 -11.84 10.82
CA GLN A 153 -19.40 -11.20 9.99
C GLN A 153 -18.80 -9.97 9.31
N SER A 154 -19.04 -9.82 8.01
CA SER A 154 -18.49 -8.73 7.21
C SER A 154 -19.45 -7.55 7.13
N VAL A 155 -18.90 -6.35 7.25
CA VAL A 155 -19.54 -5.07 6.95
C VAL A 155 -18.91 -4.53 5.68
N THR A 156 -19.69 -4.31 4.63
CA THR A 156 -19.24 -3.61 3.42
C THR A 156 -19.26 -2.10 3.69
N VAL A 157 -18.19 -1.44 3.27
CA VAL A 157 -17.99 0.01 3.37
C VAL A 157 -17.89 0.58 1.94
N SER A 158 -18.58 1.69 1.68
CA SER A 158 -18.64 2.32 0.36
C SER A 158 -18.95 3.81 0.51
N SER A 159 -18.36 4.68 -0.30
CA SER A 159 -18.76 6.09 -0.35
C SER A 159 -19.95 6.34 -1.28
N SER A 160 -20.58 7.50 -1.15
CA SER A 160 -21.35 8.08 -2.26
C SER A 160 -20.38 8.74 -3.25
N ASN A 161 -20.75 8.82 -4.53
CA ASN A 161 -20.13 9.76 -5.46
C ASN A 161 -20.86 11.10 -5.37
N ASP A 162 -20.12 12.13 -5.03
CA ASP A 162 -20.51 13.53 -4.96
C ASP A 162 -19.91 14.26 -6.21
N SER A 163 -20.07 15.58 -6.34
CA SER A 163 -19.55 16.38 -7.47
C SER A 163 -18.83 17.66 -7.01
N LEU A 164 -18.41 17.70 -5.75
CA LEU A 164 -17.50 18.67 -5.16
C LEU A 164 -16.05 18.24 -5.40
N ILE A 165 -15.12 19.13 -5.05
CA ILE A 165 -13.68 18.92 -5.12
C ILE A 165 -13.11 19.45 -3.80
N ASP A 166 -13.09 18.60 -2.77
CA ASP A 166 -12.65 18.93 -1.41
C ASP A 166 -11.47 18.08 -0.90
N GLY A 167 -11.04 17.06 -1.67
CA GLY A 167 -9.92 16.19 -1.36
C GLY A 167 -10.31 14.99 -0.49
N SER A 168 -9.40 14.00 -0.38
CA SER A 168 -9.68 12.78 0.38
C SER A 168 -10.05 13.07 1.84
N GLN A 169 -11.24 12.64 2.26
CA GLN A 169 -11.79 12.88 3.59
C GLN A 169 -11.67 11.63 4.48
N ASN A 170 -11.50 11.84 5.78
CA ASN A 170 -11.47 10.75 6.77
C ASN A 170 -12.73 10.79 7.64
N THR A 171 -13.43 9.67 7.76
CA THR A 171 -14.69 9.53 8.49
C THR A 171 -14.60 8.40 9.52
N THR A 172 -15.04 8.65 10.74
CA THR A 172 -15.12 7.62 11.79
C THR A 172 -16.36 6.74 11.58
N VAL A 173 -16.17 5.42 11.63
CA VAL A 173 -17.24 4.43 11.77
C VAL A 173 -17.16 3.82 13.17
N SER A 174 -18.22 3.98 13.96
CA SER A 174 -18.32 3.47 15.33
C SER A 174 -19.14 2.18 15.39
N PHE A 175 -18.66 1.22 16.19
CA PHE A 175 -19.27 -0.09 16.43
C PHE A 175 -19.71 -0.18 17.90
N SER A 176 -20.97 0.13 18.18
CA SER A 176 -21.54 0.16 19.54
C SER A 176 -22.13 -1.19 19.93
N VAL A 177 -21.73 -1.74 21.08
CA VAL A 177 -22.18 -3.07 21.54
C VAL A 177 -23.39 -2.97 22.47
N SER A 178 -24.37 -3.85 22.30
CA SER A 178 -25.59 -3.93 23.11
C SER A 178 -25.96 -5.40 23.39
N SER A 179 -26.17 -5.76 24.67
CA SER A 179 -26.65 -7.09 25.06
C SER A 179 -27.39 -7.05 26.40
N SER A 180 -28.08 -8.14 26.74
CA SER A 180 -28.52 -8.42 28.11
C SER A 180 -27.46 -9.16 28.93
N ASP A 181 -26.38 -9.63 28.30
CA ASP A 181 -25.23 -10.20 28.96
C ASP A 181 -24.42 -9.10 29.65
N LEU A 182 -24.20 -9.23 30.96
CA LEU A 182 -23.47 -8.25 31.77
C LEU A 182 -22.00 -8.13 31.35
N GLU A 183 -21.42 -9.16 30.74
CA GLU A 183 -20.05 -9.18 30.23
C GLU A 183 -19.89 -8.38 28.93
N TYR A 184 -20.93 -8.33 28.09
CA TYR A 184 -20.93 -7.59 26.82
C TYR A 184 -21.58 -6.20 26.93
N ALA A 185 -22.53 -5.99 27.84
CA ALA A 185 -23.23 -4.73 28.05
C ALA A 185 -22.37 -3.59 28.65
N GLY A 186 -21.12 -3.89 29.04
CA GLY A 186 -20.16 -2.92 29.58
C GLY A 186 -19.00 -2.58 28.63
N LEU A 187 -18.98 -3.12 27.40
CA LEU A 187 -17.92 -2.84 26.43
C LEU A 187 -18.00 -1.40 25.92
N THR A 188 -16.84 -0.80 25.66
CA THR A 188 -16.73 0.48 24.95
C THR A 188 -16.84 0.27 23.44
N ASP A 189 -17.50 1.18 22.77
CA ASP A 189 -17.55 1.26 21.30
C ASP A 189 -16.15 1.17 20.68
N VAL A 190 -16.04 0.43 19.58
CA VAL A 190 -14.81 0.37 18.76
C VAL A 190 -14.96 1.35 17.62
N GLU A 191 -13.96 2.22 17.41
CA GLU A 191 -13.96 3.21 16.33
C GLU A 191 -12.93 2.84 15.26
N VAL A 192 -13.33 2.99 14.00
CA VAL A 192 -12.51 2.74 12.82
C VAL A 192 -12.45 4.02 11.99
N GLU A 193 -11.24 4.45 11.60
CA GLU A 193 -11.07 5.54 10.63
C GLU A 193 -11.11 4.96 9.20
N VAL A 194 -11.98 5.54 8.36
CA VAL A 194 -12.15 5.20 6.95
C VAL A 194 -11.74 6.41 6.11
N THR A 195 -10.87 6.22 5.12
CA THR A 195 -10.53 7.27 4.14
C THR A 195 -11.36 7.10 2.87
N THR A 196 -12.13 8.14 2.51
CA THR A 196 -12.77 8.27 1.20
C THR A 196 -11.84 9.03 0.25
N GLN A 197 -11.45 8.41 -0.85
CA GLN A 197 -10.70 9.08 -1.92
C GLN A 197 -11.66 9.80 -2.87
N ASP A 198 -11.65 11.13 -2.80
CA ASP A 198 -12.13 12.08 -3.81
C ASP A 198 -11.72 11.63 -5.23
N ALA A 199 -12.71 11.49 -6.11
CA ALA A 199 -12.49 11.11 -7.52
C ALA A 199 -12.50 12.32 -8.48
N ASN A 200 -12.81 13.50 -7.97
CA ASN A 200 -13.07 14.71 -8.74
C ASN A 200 -11.82 15.60 -8.78
N THR A 201 -11.09 15.53 -9.88
CA THR A 201 -9.90 16.37 -10.09
C THR A 201 -10.27 17.82 -10.39
N SER A 202 -9.45 18.77 -9.92
CA SER A 202 -9.64 20.23 -10.11
C SER A 202 -9.74 20.69 -11.58
N ASN A 203 -9.41 19.82 -12.53
CA ASN A 203 -9.72 19.97 -13.94
C ASN A 203 -10.17 18.58 -14.45
N PRO A 204 -11.38 18.42 -15.00
CA PRO A 204 -11.93 17.12 -15.37
C PRO A 204 -11.10 16.46 -16.49
N PRO A 205 -11.19 15.12 -16.66
CA PRO A 205 -10.52 14.42 -17.76
C PRO A 205 -10.88 15.06 -19.11
N THR A 206 -9.88 15.68 -19.74
CA THR A 206 -10.04 16.58 -20.88
C THR A 206 -9.10 16.18 -22.01
N ARG A 207 -9.66 15.57 -23.05
CA ARG A 207 -8.91 15.12 -24.23
C ARG A 207 -8.23 16.29 -24.91
N VAL A 208 -6.91 16.24 -25.08
CA VAL A 208 -6.16 17.27 -25.80
C VAL A 208 -6.22 17.01 -27.30
N TYR A 209 -6.93 17.88 -28.02
CA TYR A 209 -7.01 17.88 -29.46
C TYR A 209 -6.03 18.90 -30.05
N ILE A 210 -5.05 18.42 -30.80
CA ILE A 210 -3.98 19.22 -31.41
C ILE A 210 -4.29 19.44 -32.91
N PRO A 211 -4.80 20.62 -33.31
CA PRO A 211 -5.05 20.95 -34.72
C PRO A 211 -3.81 21.55 -35.38
N ASP A 212 -3.63 21.36 -36.69
CA ASP A 212 -2.55 21.98 -37.47
C ASP A 212 -2.62 23.53 -37.47
N TYR A 213 -3.81 24.09 -37.23
CA TYR A 213 -4.05 25.52 -37.09
C TYR A 213 -5.11 25.77 -36.00
N VAL A 214 -4.83 26.74 -35.13
CA VAL A 214 -5.72 27.14 -34.03
C VAL A 214 -6.86 28.05 -34.53
N VAL A 215 -6.67 28.80 -35.61
CA VAL A 215 -7.66 29.75 -36.14
C VAL A 215 -8.37 29.16 -37.37
N ARG A 216 -9.31 28.24 -37.13
CA ARG A 216 -10.17 27.62 -38.15
C ARG A 216 -11.50 27.12 -37.55
N PRO A 217 -12.41 26.54 -38.35
CA PRO A 217 -13.47 25.67 -37.84
C PRO A 217 -12.91 24.31 -37.39
N HIS A 218 -13.30 23.85 -36.21
CA HIS A 218 -12.99 22.52 -35.67
C HIS A 218 -14.28 21.78 -35.32
N VAL A 219 -14.25 20.46 -35.41
CA VAL A 219 -15.35 19.58 -34.98
C VAL A 219 -14.94 18.93 -33.67
N ILE A 220 -15.69 19.22 -32.60
CA ILE A 220 -15.56 18.58 -31.30
C ILE A 220 -16.50 17.37 -31.26
N PRO A 221 -16.03 16.17 -30.86
CA PRO A 221 -16.88 14.98 -30.76
C PRO A 221 -18.04 15.11 -29.76
N GLY A 222 -19.07 14.29 -29.96
CA GLY A 222 -20.25 14.16 -29.10
C GLY A 222 -20.21 12.94 -28.19
N ASP A 223 -19.05 12.60 -27.64
CA ASP A 223 -18.80 11.39 -26.85
C ASP A 223 -18.81 11.61 -25.33
N SER A 224 -19.32 12.75 -24.88
CA SER A 224 -19.39 13.18 -23.47
C SER A 224 -18.02 13.37 -22.78
N ILE A 225 -16.92 13.41 -23.53
CA ILE A 225 -15.57 13.70 -23.00
C ILE A 225 -15.24 15.18 -23.27
N PRO A 226 -14.95 16.00 -22.23
CA PRO A 226 -14.41 17.34 -22.40
C PRO A 226 -13.20 17.34 -23.34
N THR A 227 -13.07 18.36 -24.18
CA THR A 227 -11.99 18.40 -25.19
C THR A 227 -11.36 19.78 -25.20
N ALA A 228 -10.02 19.85 -25.19
CA ALA A 228 -9.27 21.09 -25.22
C ALA A 228 -8.44 21.26 -26.49
N ILE A 229 -8.24 22.52 -26.91
CA ILE A 229 -7.22 22.91 -27.89
C ILE A 229 -6.16 23.74 -27.17
N LEU A 230 -4.97 23.17 -26.98
CA LEU A 230 -3.80 23.86 -26.42
C LEU A 230 -3.08 24.65 -27.51
N PHE A 231 -2.63 25.86 -27.18
CA PHE A 231 -1.88 26.72 -28.10
C PHE A 231 -0.95 27.70 -27.36
N GLN A 232 0.08 28.18 -28.07
CA GLN A 232 0.87 29.33 -27.66
C GLN A 232 0.50 30.54 -28.52
N ALA A 233 0.36 31.71 -27.90
CA ALA A 233 0.15 32.96 -28.61
C ALA A 233 1.50 33.55 -29.08
N VAL A 234 1.64 33.84 -30.37
CA VAL A 234 2.86 34.40 -30.99
C VAL A 234 2.82 35.93 -31.02
N ALA A 235 1.62 36.53 -30.95
CA ALA A 235 1.40 37.97 -30.90
C ALA A 235 0.20 38.31 -30.00
N ASP A 236 0.21 39.51 -29.41
CA ASP A 236 -0.90 40.03 -28.61
C ASP A 236 -2.18 40.10 -29.45
N ALA A 237 -3.27 39.49 -28.98
CA ALA A 237 -4.47 39.33 -29.79
C ALA A 237 -5.75 39.20 -28.95
N GLU A 238 -6.89 39.45 -29.59
CA GLU A 238 -8.18 38.96 -29.11
C GLU A 238 -8.51 37.67 -29.86
N ILE A 239 -8.97 36.65 -29.14
CA ILE A 239 -9.48 35.38 -29.68
C ILE A 239 -10.99 35.33 -29.47
N SER A 240 -11.72 34.80 -30.45
CA SER A 240 -13.18 34.63 -30.39
C SER A 240 -13.59 33.24 -30.87
N VAL A 241 -14.35 32.51 -30.05
CA VAL A 241 -14.84 31.16 -30.36
C VAL A 241 -16.36 31.20 -30.55
N ILE A 242 -16.82 30.77 -31.73
CA ILE A 242 -18.21 30.91 -32.18
C ILE A 242 -18.78 29.53 -32.57
N PRO A 243 -19.86 29.04 -31.93
CA PRO A 243 -20.53 27.81 -32.36
C PRO A 243 -21.21 27.99 -33.73
N VAL A 244 -21.17 26.95 -34.56
CA VAL A 244 -21.69 26.99 -35.94
C VAL A 244 -23.04 26.26 -36.02
N GLY A 245 -24.05 26.95 -36.56
CA GLY A 245 -25.34 26.35 -36.94
C GLY A 245 -26.43 26.31 -35.86
N THR A 246 -26.11 26.67 -34.61
CA THR A 246 -27.06 26.70 -33.49
C THR A 246 -27.33 28.14 -33.00
N VAL A 247 -28.48 28.35 -32.34
CA VAL A 247 -28.92 29.67 -31.83
C VAL A 247 -29.02 29.67 -30.30
N SER A 248 -27.85 29.59 -29.64
CA SER A 248 -27.69 29.69 -28.17
C SER A 248 -28.24 28.46 -27.39
N PHE A 249 -27.99 28.22 -26.09
CA PHE A 249 -27.38 28.99 -24.99
C PHE A 249 -26.44 28.10 -24.11
N LEU A 250 -25.98 28.65 -22.97
CA LEU A 250 -25.02 28.13 -21.97
C LEU A 250 -23.53 28.32 -22.32
N GLN A 251 -22.76 28.75 -21.30
CA GLN A 251 -21.30 28.82 -21.33
C GLN A 251 -20.79 27.38 -21.32
N THR A 252 -20.40 26.91 -22.51
CA THR A 252 -19.92 25.54 -22.79
C THR A 252 -18.50 25.55 -23.37
N ILE A 253 -17.85 26.72 -23.27
CA ILE A 253 -16.52 27.02 -23.80
C ILE A 253 -15.81 27.91 -22.77
N TYR A 254 -14.64 27.49 -22.32
CA TYR A 254 -13.75 28.24 -21.45
C TYR A 254 -12.46 28.58 -22.19
N ILE A 255 -11.80 29.68 -21.80
CA ILE A 255 -10.44 29.98 -22.27
C ILE A 255 -9.57 30.18 -21.04
N LEU A 256 -8.66 29.23 -20.84
CA LEU A 256 -7.79 29.13 -19.67
C LEU A 256 -6.36 29.56 -20.04
N ASN A 257 -5.65 30.17 -19.08
CA ASN A 257 -4.20 30.35 -19.16
C ASN A 257 -3.46 29.14 -18.56
N GLN A 258 -2.12 29.16 -18.60
CA GLN A 258 -1.27 28.11 -18.02
C GLN A 258 -1.48 27.83 -16.52
N ASP A 259 -2.00 28.81 -15.76
CA ASP A 259 -2.37 28.66 -14.35
C ASP A 259 -3.77 28.04 -14.15
N VAL A 260 -4.38 27.50 -15.22
CA VAL A 260 -5.74 26.92 -15.27
C VAL A 260 -6.84 27.94 -14.89
N SER A 261 -6.57 29.24 -15.06
CA SER A 261 -7.48 30.33 -14.70
C SER A 261 -8.24 30.87 -15.93
N GLU A 262 -9.55 31.11 -15.81
CA GLU A 262 -10.36 31.67 -16.91
C GLU A 262 -10.04 33.15 -17.16
N ILE A 263 -9.62 33.45 -18.40
CA ILE A 263 -9.23 34.80 -18.84
C ILE A 263 -10.23 35.44 -19.81
N GLY A 264 -11.36 34.78 -20.08
CA GLY A 264 -12.34 35.20 -21.07
C GLY A 264 -13.67 35.67 -20.49
N GLY A 265 -14.61 35.97 -21.38
CA GLY A 265 -16.00 36.24 -21.06
C GLY A 265 -16.93 35.75 -22.16
N TYR A 266 -17.95 34.98 -21.77
CA TYR A 266 -18.97 34.46 -22.67
C TYR A 266 -20.13 35.45 -22.82
N SER A 267 -20.41 35.90 -24.04
CA SER A 267 -21.47 36.88 -24.32
C SER A 267 -22.11 36.66 -25.67
N GLN A 268 -23.45 36.74 -25.73
CA GLN A 268 -24.24 36.63 -26.97
C GLN A 268 -23.95 35.38 -27.83
N GLY A 269 -23.52 34.28 -27.20
CA GLY A 269 -23.17 33.03 -27.88
C GLY A 269 -21.72 32.94 -28.36
N VAL A 270 -20.86 33.90 -28.00
CA VAL A 270 -19.44 33.94 -28.36
C VAL A 270 -18.59 33.96 -27.09
N MET A 271 -17.54 33.15 -27.04
CA MET A 271 -16.50 33.26 -26.02
C MET A 271 -15.37 34.15 -26.53
N THR A 272 -14.98 35.18 -25.76
CA THR A 272 -13.90 36.11 -26.13
C THR A 272 -12.87 36.23 -25.02
N ALA A 273 -11.58 36.25 -25.36
CA ALA A 273 -10.48 36.48 -24.42
C ALA A 273 -9.34 37.29 -25.09
N THR A 274 -8.52 37.95 -24.27
CA THR A 274 -7.28 38.61 -24.72
C THR A 274 -6.07 37.75 -24.36
N VAL A 275 -5.22 37.45 -25.33
CA VAL A 275 -4.00 36.66 -25.19
C VAL A 275 -2.75 37.53 -25.37
N THR A 276 -1.69 37.19 -24.65
CA THR A 276 -0.39 37.89 -24.64
C THR A 276 0.67 37.06 -25.37
N ALA A 277 1.54 37.71 -26.14
CA ALA A 277 2.61 37.03 -26.86
C ALA A 277 3.59 36.28 -25.92
N GLY A 278 3.83 35.01 -26.22
CA GLY A 278 4.71 34.10 -25.48
C GLY A 278 3.99 33.13 -24.54
N GLU A 279 2.78 33.47 -24.09
CA GLU A 279 2.02 32.70 -23.09
C GLU A 279 1.28 31.49 -23.69
N MET A 280 1.02 30.49 -22.84
CA MET A 280 0.28 29.27 -23.16
C MET A 280 -1.19 29.37 -22.72
N TYR A 281 -2.08 28.83 -23.55
CA TYR A 281 -3.54 28.90 -23.37
C TYR A 281 -4.24 27.64 -23.85
N ALA A 282 -5.46 27.41 -23.35
CA ALA A 282 -6.33 26.32 -23.79
C ALA A 282 -7.75 26.83 -24.07
N ILE A 283 -8.32 26.42 -25.20
CA ILE A 283 -9.77 26.52 -25.45
C ILE A 283 -10.39 25.20 -24.97
N VAL A 284 -11.10 25.21 -23.85
CA VAL A 284 -11.77 24.00 -23.32
C VAL A 284 -13.23 24.01 -23.76
N PHE A 285 -13.68 22.89 -24.32
CA PHE A 285 -15.07 22.64 -24.68
C PHE A 285 -15.64 21.59 -23.72
N GLU A 286 -16.76 21.90 -23.07
CA GLU A 286 -17.45 20.97 -22.15
C GLU A 286 -17.89 19.68 -22.87
N ALA A 287 -18.08 18.61 -22.11
CA ALA A 287 -18.69 17.36 -22.57
C ALA A 287 -19.97 17.60 -23.39
N GLN A 288 -19.96 17.22 -24.67
CA GLN A 288 -21.14 17.26 -25.55
C GLN A 288 -21.63 15.84 -25.85
N THR A 289 -22.95 15.65 -25.96
CA THR A 289 -23.59 14.39 -26.40
C THR A 289 -23.87 14.33 -27.90
N GLU A 290 -23.53 15.39 -28.64
CA GLU A 290 -23.65 15.51 -30.09
C GLU A 290 -22.43 16.25 -30.64
N SER A 291 -21.82 15.76 -31.73
CA SER A 291 -20.64 16.39 -32.31
C SER A 291 -20.95 17.79 -32.85
N ARG A 292 -20.18 18.80 -32.43
CA ARG A 292 -20.46 20.22 -32.70
C ARG A 292 -19.29 20.90 -33.39
N THR A 293 -19.59 21.86 -34.26
CA THR A 293 -18.57 22.64 -34.97
C THR A 293 -18.44 24.03 -34.33
N TYR A 294 -17.22 24.42 -33.99
CA TYR A 294 -16.89 25.73 -33.44
C TYR A 294 -15.87 26.40 -34.37
N THR A 295 -16.02 27.71 -34.62
CA THR A 295 -15.08 28.51 -35.40
C THR A 295 -14.27 29.39 -34.46
N VAL A 296 -12.96 29.15 -34.40
CA VAL A 296 -12.01 30.01 -33.72
C VAL A 296 -11.58 31.13 -34.68
N ARG A 297 -11.53 32.36 -34.16
CA ARG A 297 -11.16 33.58 -34.89
C ARG A 297 -10.19 34.40 -34.06
N SER A 298 -9.38 35.23 -34.70
CA SER A 298 -8.56 36.23 -34.01
C SER A 298 -8.44 37.54 -34.80
N THR A 299 -8.16 38.62 -34.08
CA THR A 299 -7.76 39.93 -34.61
C THR A 299 -6.37 39.94 -35.25
N ALA A 300 -5.47 39.04 -34.84
CA ALA A 300 -4.08 39.00 -35.32
C ALA A 300 -3.85 38.07 -36.55
N GLY A 301 -4.87 37.31 -36.97
CA GLY A 301 -4.80 36.37 -38.10
C GLY A 301 -4.50 34.93 -37.68
N THR A 302 -4.19 34.08 -38.67
CA THR A 302 -3.90 32.65 -38.46
C THR A 302 -2.53 32.41 -37.84
N ASP A 303 -1.54 33.19 -38.26
CA ASP A 303 -0.12 32.91 -38.03
C ASP A 303 0.35 33.41 -36.65
N ALA A 304 -0.54 34.07 -35.90
CA ALA A 304 -0.32 34.56 -34.55
C ALA A 304 -0.52 33.48 -33.46
N PHE A 305 -0.81 32.23 -33.84
CA PHE A 305 -1.12 31.12 -32.93
C PHE A 305 -0.43 29.85 -33.42
N THR A 306 0.49 29.33 -32.61
CA THR A 306 1.11 28.03 -32.85
C THR A 306 0.44 26.96 -32.00
N PRO A 307 0.00 25.83 -32.59
CA PRO A 307 -0.32 24.64 -31.82
C PRO A 307 0.91 24.24 -30.99
N SER A 308 0.74 24.06 -29.69
CA SER A 308 1.83 23.79 -28.76
C SER A 308 1.84 22.31 -28.36
N THR A 309 3.02 21.71 -28.32
CA THR A 309 3.22 20.30 -27.98
C THR A 309 4.24 19.99 -26.85
N PRO A 310 4.77 20.93 -26.04
CA PRO A 310 5.68 20.54 -24.95
C PRO A 310 4.90 19.95 -23.77
N THR A 311 3.93 20.69 -23.23
CA THR A 311 3.32 20.47 -21.90
C THR A 311 1.81 20.35 -21.96
N ASN A 312 1.24 19.37 -21.23
CA ASN A 312 -0.20 19.31 -20.97
C ASN A 312 -0.54 20.03 -19.66
N PHE A 313 -0.59 21.37 -19.65
CA PHE A 313 -0.84 22.10 -18.40
C PHE A 313 -2.25 21.85 -17.78
N LEU A 314 -3.17 21.23 -18.51
CA LEU A 314 -4.50 20.84 -18.02
C LEU A 314 -4.48 19.53 -17.22
N GLN A 315 -3.70 18.54 -17.67
CA GLN A 315 -3.46 17.27 -16.99
C GLN A 315 -2.01 16.84 -17.28
N PRO A 316 -1.00 17.30 -16.50
CA PRO A 316 0.41 17.13 -16.87
C PRO A 316 0.86 15.68 -17.10
N THR A 317 0.19 14.72 -16.48
CA THR A 317 0.50 13.28 -16.59
C THR A 317 -0.27 12.54 -17.70
N ASP A 318 -1.25 13.17 -18.34
CA ASP A 318 -1.77 12.73 -19.65
C ASP A 318 -0.84 13.29 -20.73
N THR A 319 0.12 12.47 -21.15
CA THR A 319 1.13 12.86 -22.16
C THR A 319 0.61 12.66 -23.57
N ASN A 320 -0.35 11.75 -23.78
CA ASN A 320 -0.79 11.34 -25.10
C ASN A 320 -2.03 12.10 -25.59
N GLY A 321 -2.76 12.73 -24.67
CA GLY A 321 -3.93 13.56 -24.90
C GLY A 321 -5.27 12.81 -24.84
N ASP A 322 -5.32 11.55 -24.39
CA ASP A 322 -6.56 10.75 -24.41
C ASP A 322 -7.53 11.02 -23.24
N SER A 323 -7.20 11.95 -22.34
CA SER A 323 -7.88 12.33 -21.08
C SER A 323 -7.58 11.48 -19.84
N GLN A 324 -6.81 10.39 -19.97
CA GLN A 324 -6.41 9.53 -18.85
C GLN A 324 -4.90 9.66 -18.57
N THR A 325 -4.49 9.36 -17.34
CA THR A 325 -3.08 9.09 -17.01
C THR A 325 -2.90 7.58 -16.97
N THR A 326 -2.04 7.03 -17.84
CA THR A 326 -1.88 5.57 -17.99
C THR A 326 -0.41 5.17 -18.04
N ALA A 327 -0.13 3.86 -17.90
CA ALA A 327 1.23 3.34 -18.12
C ALA A 327 1.77 3.62 -19.54
N LEU A 328 0.89 3.87 -20.53
CA LEU A 328 1.31 4.28 -21.86
C LEU A 328 2.01 5.64 -21.84
N ASP A 329 1.59 6.56 -20.98
CA ASP A 329 2.12 7.92 -20.90
C ASP A 329 3.57 7.96 -20.38
N ALA A 330 3.84 7.19 -19.33
CA ALA A 330 5.21 6.97 -18.86
C ALA A 330 6.07 6.32 -19.95
N LEU A 331 5.53 5.33 -20.68
CA LEU A 331 6.22 4.67 -21.79
C LEU A 331 6.47 5.61 -22.99
N VAL A 332 5.58 6.55 -23.27
CA VAL A 332 5.74 7.56 -24.33
C VAL A 332 6.96 8.45 -24.05
N ILE A 333 7.14 8.91 -22.80
CA ILE A 333 8.34 9.66 -22.39
C ILE A 333 9.60 8.77 -22.39
N ILE A 334 9.53 7.54 -21.84
CA ILE A 334 10.69 6.63 -21.80
C ILE A 334 11.19 6.29 -23.22
N ASN A 335 10.28 6.07 -24.16
CA ASN A 335 10.63 5.83 -25.57
C ASN A 335 11.16 7.09 -26.27
N GLN A 336 10.73 8.29 -25.88
CA GLN A 336 11.32 9.55 -26.34
C GLN A 336 12.79 9.66 -25.90
N LEU A 337 13.06 9.50 -24.60
CA LEU A 337 14.41 9.59 -24.02
C LEU A 337 15.38 8.56 -24.61
N ASN A 338 14.92 7.32 -24.83
CA ASN A 338 15.73 6.28 -25.47
C ASN A 338 16.05 6.62 -26.95
N ARG A 339 15.09 7.22 -27.68
CA ARG A 339 15.29 7.62 -29.09
C ARG A 339 16.25 8.80 -29.25
N GLU A 340 16.28 9.73 -28.29
CA GLU A 340 17.23 10.84 -28.28
C GLU A 340 18.68 10.39 -28.04
N GLN A 341 18.89 9.27 -27.34
CA GLN A 341 20.23 8.66 -27.17
C GLN A 341 20.70 7.87 -28.40
N PHE A 342 19.78 7.41 -29.26
CA PHE A 342 20.07 6.58 -30.44
C PHE A 342 19.32 7.09 -31.69
N ALA A 343 19.64 8.31 -32.09
CA ALA A 343 18.89 9.06 -33.11
C ALA A 343 19.15 8.65 -34.58
N GLU A 344 18.78 7.42 -34.96
CA GLU A 344 18.52 7.06 -36.37
C GLU A 344 17.16 6.34 -36.51
N GLY A 345 16.17 7.01 -37.11
CA GLY A 345 15.28 6.28 -38.03
C GLY A 345 13.76 6.43 -37.97
N GLU A 346 13.12 7.07 -36.97
CA GLU A 346 11.65 7.26 -37.02
C GLU A 346 11.15 8.57 -36.37
N GLN A 347 10.17 9.21 -37.01
CA GLN A 347 9.41 10.33 -36.45
C GLN A 347 8.15 9.82 -35.76
N VAL A 348 8.13 9.91 -34.43
CA VAL A 348 6.92 9.69 -33.62
C VAL A 348 5.93 10.85 -33.87
N SER A 349 4.63 10.56 -33.78
CA SER A 349 3.56 11.54 -34.03
C SER A 349 3.71 12.81 -33.19
N ALA A 350 3.39 13.96 -33.79
CA ALA A 350 3.43 15.28 -33.15
C ALA A 350 2.22 15.52 -32.21
N THR A 351 1.93 14.53 -31.37
CA THR A 351 0.73 14.45 -30.53
C THR A 351 1.06 14.33 -29.04
N ALA A 352 2.26 13.86 -28.70
CA ALA A 352 2.69 13.65 -27.33
C ALA A 352 3.30 14.91 -26.71
N MET A 353 2.91 15.17 -25.46
CA MET A 353 3.32 16.28 -24.59
C MET A 353 4.26 15.70 -23.53
N TYR A 354 5.55 15.70 -23.83
CA TYR A 354 6.57 14.95 -23.08
C TYR A 354 7.15 15.69 -21.87
N ASP A 355 6.89 16.99 -21.74
CA ASP A 355 7.32 17.83 -20.62
C ASP A 355 6.17 17.89 -19.60
N VAL A 356 6.41 17.30 -18.43
CA VAL A 356 5.40 17.11 -17.36
C VAL A 356 5.66 18.11 -16.23
N ASN A 357 6.92 18.47 -15.99
CA ASN A 357 7.33 19.39 -14.94
C ASN A 357 7.30 20.88 -15.35
N GLN A 358 7.12 21.16 -16.65
CA GLN A 358 7.13 22.48 -17.29
C GLN A 358 8.49 23.21 -17.24
N ASP A 359 9.62 22.49 -17.17
CA ASP A 359 10.98 23.07 -17.18
C ASP A 359 11.53 23.39 -18.59
N GLY A 360 10.79 23.01 -19.63
CA GLY A 360 11.11 23.24 -21.04
C GLY A 360 11.98 22.13 -21.64
N ARG A 361 11.98 20.94 -21.04
CA ARG A 361 12.80 19.78 -21.44
C ARG A 361 12.03 18.49 -21.20
N THR A 362 12.37 17.46 -21.97
CA THR A 362 11.97 16.08 -21.67
C THR A 362 13.08 15.40 -20.89
N SER A 363 12.77 14.82 -19.74
CA SER A 363 13.74 14.18 -18.86
C SER A 363 13.20 12.90 -18.21
N ALA A 364 14.08 12.14 -17.55
CA ALA A 364 13.65 10.99 -16.75
C ALA A 364 12.80 11.38 -15.52
N LEU A 365 12.79 12.65 -15.12
CA LEU A 365 11.91 13.15 -14.05
C LEU A 365 10.46 13.20 -14.53
N ASP A 366 10.20 13.54 -15.80
CA ASP A 366 8.86 13.63 -16.36
C ASP A 366 8.18 12.26 -16.42
N ALA A 367 8.90 11.24 -16.90
CA ALA A 367 8.45 9.85 -16.82
C ALA A 367 8.21 9.40 -15.37
N LEU A 368 9.06 9.82 -14.43
CA LEU A 368 8.92 9.48 -13.01
C LEU A 368 7.72 10.19 -12.35
N LEU A 369 7.35 11.40 -12.77
CA LEU A 369 6.15 12.08 -12.31
C LEU A 369 4.89 11.31 -12.74
N VAL A 370 4.83 10.85 -14.00
CA VAL A 370 3.73 9.97 -14.46
C VAL A 370 3.71 8.66 -13.67
N ILE A 371 4.85 7.99 -13.48
CA ILE A 371 4.93 6.73 -12.70
C ILE A 371 4.50 6.93 -11.24
N ASN A 372 4.91 8.03 -10.60
CA ASN A 372 4.49 8.33 -9.24
C ASN A 372 2.98 8.58 -9.15
N GLU A 373 2.41 9.28 -10.12
CA GLU A 373 0.96 9.51 -10.16
C GLU A 373 0.18 8.22 -10.44
N LEU A 374 0.66 7.36 -11.34
CA LEU A 374 0.11 6.01 -11.54
C LEU A 374 0.18 5.16 -10.28
N ASN A 375 1.26 5.25 -9.48
CA ASN A 375 1.38 4.56 -8.20
C ASN A 375 0.47 5.15 -7.10
N ARG A 376 0.06 6.41 -7.21
CA ARG A 376 -0.96 7.02 -6.33
C ARG A 376 -2.37 6.56 -6.70
N GLN A 377 -2.63 6.38 -8.00
CA GLN A 377 -3.90 5.89 -8.54
C GLN A 377 -4.03 4.35 -8.45
N SER A 378 -2.91 3.62 -8.39
CA SER A 378 -2.86 2.16 -8.38
C SER A 378 -2.53 1.61 -6.99
N THR A 379 -3.50 1.65 -6.07
CA THR A 379 -3.40 0.98 -4.75
C THR A 379 -3.77 -0.52 -4.79
N VAL A 380 -3.68 -1.15 -5.96
CA VAL A 380 -3.68 -2.62 -6.09
C VAL A 380 -2.24 -3.10 -5.87
N PRO A 381 -1.95 -3.99 -4.90
CA PRO A 381 -0.64 -4.62 -4.80
C PRO A 381 -0.31 -5.32 -6.13
N SER A 382 0.86 -5.03 -6.70
CA SER A 382 1.17 -5.46 -8.07
C SER A 382 1.09 -6.99 -8.22
N GLU A 383 0.37 -7.47 -9.24
CA GLU A 383 0.44 -8.86 -9.70
C GLU A 383 1.88 -9.18 -10.14
N GLY A 384 2.72 -9.60 -9.19
CA GLY A 384 4.17 -9.62 -9.33
C GLY A 384 4.92 -9.84 -8.02
N GLU A 385 4.37 -9.41 -6.88
CA GLU A 385 4.86 -9.90 -5.59
C GLU A 385 4.30 -11.30 -5.36
N LEU A 386 5.18 -12.31 -5.39
CA LEU A 386 4.82 -13.69 -5.09
C LEU A 386 4.62 -13.83 -3.58
N GLU A 387 3.36 -13.83 -3.16
CA GLU A 387 2.88 -14.37 -1.88
C GLU A 387 3.76 -15.55 -1.42
N PRO A 388 4.43 -15.48 -0.25
CA PRO A 388 5.29 -16.55 0.24
C PRO A 388 4.41 -17.72 0.68
N LEU A 389 4.09 -18.59 -0.28
CA LEU A 389 3.11 -19.67 -0.17
C LEU A 389 3.25 -20.44 1.16
N VAL A 390 2.33 -20.16 2.08
CA VAL A 390 2.27 -20.83 3.39
C VAL A 390 1.94 -22.30 3.14
N ALA A 391 2.97 -23.15 3.21
CA ALA A 391 2.84 -24.56 2.92
C ALA A 391 1.97 -25.26 3.98
N GLU A 392 0.77 -25.71 3.58
CA GLU A 392 -0.08 -26.53 4.44
C GLU A 392 0.66 -27.83 4.85
N PRO A 393 0.74 -28.15 6.16
CA PRO A 393 1.45 -29.33 6.63
C PRO A 393 0.64 -30.61 6.40
N LEU A 394 0.77 -31.21 5.22
CA LEU A 394 0.21 -32.53 4.95
C LEU A 394 0.94 -33.62 5.76
N LEU A 395 0.13 -34.41 6.48
CA LEU A 395 0.52 -35.47 7.42
C LEU A 395 1.16 -36.70 6.73
N PRO A 396 1.81 -37.61 7.47
CA PRO A 396 2.90 -37.40 8.42
C PRO A 396 4.12 -38.30 8.09
N GLU A 397 5.27 -38.06 8.72
CA GLU A 397 6.50 -38.87 8.56
C GLU A 397 6.26 -40.38 8.75
N THR A 398 6.36 -41.15 7.66
CA THR A 398 6.38 -42.62 7.69
C THR A 398 7.75 -43.12 7.23
N SER A 399 8.55 -43.51 8.21
CA SER A 399 9.97 -43.83 8.03
C SER A 399 10.20 -45.11 7.21
N LEU A 400 10.58 -44.95 5.95
CA LEU A 400 11.05 -46.02 5.07
C LEU A 400 12.54 -45.83 4.74
N SER A 401 13.38 -46.38 5.61
CA SER A 401 14.82 -46.47 5.41
C SER A 401 15.16 -47.40 4.23
N ILE A 402 15.69 -46.84 3.14
CA ILE A 402 16.34 -47.62 2.08
C ILE A 402 17.82 -47.74 2.39
N THR A 403 18.26 -48.98 2.63
CA THR A 403 19.66 -49.34 2.78
C THR A 403 20.39 -49.30 1.44
N ILE A 404 21.58 -48.69 1.42
CA ILE A 404 22.52 -48.81 0.30
C ILE A 404 22.96 -50.29 0.20
N ALA A 405 22.89 -50.84 -1.01
CA ALA A 405 23.48 -52.13 -1.34
C ALA A 405 24.48 -51.92 -2.50
N GLU A 406 25.74 -52.28 -2.26
CA GLU A 406 26.78 -52.31 -3.30
C GLU A 406 26.50 -53.43 -4.31
N ILE A 407 26.95 -53.24 -5.56
CA ILE A 407 27.79 -54.19 -6.31
C ILE A 407 28.31 -53.52 -7.59
N ASP A 408 29.55 -53.85 -7.95
CA ASP A 408 30.32 -53.28 -9.07
C ASP A 408 29.83 -53.73 -10.46
N ASP A 409 30.06 -52.90 -11.48
CA ASP A 409 30.98 -53.26 -12.59
C ASP A 409 31.53 -51.97 -13.27
N TYR A 410 32.37 -52.12 -14.30
CA TYR A 410 33.57 -51.29 -14.49
C TYR A 410 33.63 -50.50 -15.82
N SER A 411 34.64 -49.61 -15.89
CA SER A 411 35.18 -48.88 -17.07
C SER A 411 34.45 -47.60 -17.55
N ALA A 412 35.14 -46.49 -17.85
CA ALA A 412 36.56 -46.13 -17.60
C ALA A 412 36.86 -44.62 -17.85
N VAL A 413 37.72 -44.01 -17.00
CA VAL A 413 38.86 -43.10 -17.35
C VAL A 413 38.52 -41.80 -18.13
N ASN A 414 38.86 -40.56 -17.70
CA ASN A 414 39.76 -40.01 -16.67
C ASN A 414 39.27 -38.57 -16.29
N SER A 415 39.26 -38.08 -15.04
CA SER A 415 40.36 -37.63 -14.13
C SER A 415 41.04 -36.31 -14.56
N VAL A 416 41.38 -35.30 -13.74
CA VAL A 416 41.12 -34.79 -12.34
C VAL A 416 41.68 -33.34 -12.33
N ASP A 417 41.57 -32.44 -11.34
CA ASP A 417 40.98 -32.36 -9.99
C ASP A 417 39.89 -31.24 -9.98
N GLU A 418 39.06 -30.88 -8.98
CA GLU A 418 38.95 -31.03 -7.51
C GLU A 418 39.82 -30.13 -6.59
N LYS A 419 39.19 -29.13 -5.94
CA LYS A 419 39.33 -28.88 -4.47
C LYS A 419 38.21 -28.00 -3.88
N ILE A 420 37.63 -28.46 -2.77
CA ILE A 420 36.63 -27.76 -1.94
C ILE A 420 37.32 -27.00 -0.78
N VAL A 421 36.79 -25.83 -0.42
CA VAL A 421 36.81 -25.30 0.96
C VAL A 421 35.46 -24.61 1.25
N ASP A 422 34.82 -25.00 2.35
CA ASP A 422 33.65 -24.34 2.96
C ASP A 422 34.09 -23.54 4.19
N THR A 423 33.58 -22.32 4.35
CA THR A 423 33.35 -21.68 5.66
C THR A 423 32.17 -20.68 5.60
N SER A 424 30.97 -21.20 5.83
CA SER A 424 29.95 -20.73 6.81
C SER A 424 30.08 -19.37 7.56
N LEU A 425 28.91 -18.87 8.02
CA LEU A 425 28.64 -17.82 9.04
C LEU A 425 28.92 -16.34 8.65
N SER A 426 28.20 -15.32 9.15
CA SER A 426 26.80 -15.12 9.60
C SER A 426 26.61 -13.63 9.96
N LEU A 427 25.38 -13.12 10.05
CA LEU A 427 25.06 -11.74 10.50
C LEU A 427 25.69 -11.37 11.86
N THR A 428 26.15 -10.12 12.01
CA THR A 428 25.61 -9.17 13.02
C THR A 428 26.16 -7.73 12.89
N GLU A 429 25.24 -6.79 12.63
CA GLU A 429 25.06 -5.47 13.30
C GLU A 429 26.09 -4.31 13.25
N ALA A 430 25.58 -3.14 13.64
CA ALA A 430 26.22 -1.84 13.97
C ALA A 430 26.97 -1.11 12.81
N THR A 431 26.36 -0.10 12.16
CA THR A 431 26.31 1.33 12.57
C THR A 431 27.70 1.94 12.86
N THR A 432 28.10 3.13 12.36
CA THR A 432 27.31 4.34 12.03
C THR A 432 28.14 5.33 11.17
N SER A 433 27.54 6.47 10.80
CA SER A 433 28.19 7.74 10.41
C SER A 433 28.91 7.83 9.06
N ILE A 434 28.15 8.30 8.07
CA ILE A 434 28.44 9.51 7.26
C ILE A 434 29.69 10.29 7.70
N GLU A 435 30.68 10.48 6.82
CA GLU A 435 31.06 11.81 6.27
C GLU A 435 32.06 11.79 5.09
N SER A 436 31.93 12.81 4.23
CA SER A 436 32.95 13.38 3.33
C SER A 436 33.84 12.52 2.42
N ARG A 437 33.40 12.39 1.15
CA ARG A 437 34.12 12.83 -0.07
C ARG A 437 35.63 12.45 -0.29
N SER A 438 35.84 11.71 -1.39
CA SER A 438 36.75 12.05 -2.52
C SER A 438 38.22 11.55 -2.56
N LEU A 439 38.53 10.90 -3.70
CA LEU A 439 39.81 10.86 -4.46
C LEU A 439 40.91 9.81 -4.12
N ALA A 440 40.94 8.73 -4.93
CA ALA A 440 42.08 7.98 -5.52
C ALA A 440 41.54 6.59 -5.92
N VAL A 441 41.49 6.10 -7.16
CA VAL A 441 42.42 6.17 -8.32
C VAL A 441 43.79 5.57 -8.00
N THR A 442 43.90 4.25 -8.16
CA THR A 442 45.16 3.46 -8.17
C THR A 442 44.88 2.09 -8.81
N GLU A 443 45.57 1.79 -9.94
CA GLU A 443 46.05 0.46 -10.38
C GLU A 443 45.05 -0.73 -10.56
N LEU A 444 45.31 -1.79 -11.34
CA LEU A 444 46.38 -2.06 -12.32
C LEU A 444 45.82 -3.03 -13.39
N ALA A 445 46.15 -2.81 -14.66
CA ALA A 445 45.95 -3.76 -15.76
C ALA A 445 47.17 -3.68 -16.68
N ASP A 446 48.28 -4.25 -16.21
CA ASP A 446 49.50 -4.43 -16.98
C ASP A 446 49.46 -5.77 -17.74
N GLU A 447 50.46 -5.99 -18.58
CA GLU A 447 50.70 -7.10 -19.50
C GLU A 447 49.79 -7.10 -20.75
N SER A 448 50.33 -7.11 -21.99
CA SER A 448 51.69 -7.48 -22.38
C SER A 448 52.26 -6.81 -23.65
N ALA A 449 53.52 -6.38 -23.49
CA ALA A 449 54.63 -6.50 -24.44
C ALA A 449 54.66 -5.71 -25.78
N SER A 450 55.56 -4.72 -25.78
CA SER A 450 56.61 -4.49 -26.79
C SER A 450 56.24 -3.77 -28.12
N ILE A 451 57.15 -3.05 -28.80
CA ILE A 451 58.61 -2.85 -28.63
C ILE A 451 58.98 -1.37 -28.92
N LEU A 452 60.14 -0.89 -28.43
CA LEU A 452 60.68 0.45 -28.72
C LEU A 452 61.80 0.46 -29.77
N SER A 453 61.81 1.54 -30.57
CA SER A 453 63.00 2.20 -31.14
C SER A 453 62.52 3.59 -31.61
N GLU A 454 62.97 4.75 -31.10
CA GLU A 454 64.34 5.28 -30.91
C GLU A 454 65.08 5.72 -32.19
N GLU A 455 64.34 5.92 -33.28
CA GLU A 455 64.59 6.93 -34.34
C GLU A 455 63.22 7.59 -34.64
N ASP A 456 63.00 8.90 -34.64
CA ASP A 456 63.92 10.04 -34.56
C ASP A 456 63.64 10.97 -33.36
N LEU A 457 64.69 11.29 -32.61
CA LEU A 457 64.68 12.32 -31.57
C LEU A 457 65.17 13.67 -32.13
N ASP A 458 64.50 14.21 -33.17
CA ASP A 458 64.59 15.66 -33.45
C ASP A 458 63.53 16.17 -34.45
N LEU A 459 62.65 17.08 -33.99
CA LEU A 459 62.35 18.35 -34.68
C LEU A 459 61.45 19.24 -33.81
N LEU A 460 62.08 19.99 -32.91
CA LEU A 460 61.42 21.08 -32.20
C LEU A 460 61.15 22.28 -33.13
N ALA A 461 59.90 22.77 -33.06
CA ALA A 461 59.47 24.14 -33.33
C ALA A 461 59.43 24.69 -34.78
N ASN A 462 58.51 25.64 -34.95
CA ASN A 462 58.28 26.53 -36.10
C ASN A 462 57.75 25.86 -37.40
N CYS A 463 56.97 26.56 -38.25
CA CYS A 463 56.52 27.95 -38.20
C CYS A 463 55.07 28.11 -38.70
N GLN A 464 54.48 29.28 -38.45
CA GLN A 464 53.20 29.68 -39.08
C GLN A 464 53.36 29.96 -40.58
N SER A 465 52.25 29.80 -41.32
CA SER A 465 51.84 30.66 -42.44
C SER A 465 52.71 30.70 -43.72
N TRP A 466 52.19 30.12 -44.81
CA TRP A 466 51.51 30.91 -45.86
C TRP A 466 50.78 30.05 -46.92
N MET A 467 49.96 30.72 -47.75
CA MET A 467 49.28 30.16 -48.93
C MET A 467 50.19 30.14 -50.17
N THR A 468 49.66 29.54 -51.25
CA THR A 468 50.21 29.43 -52.63
C THR A 468 51.25 28.29 -52.82
N SER A 469 51.30 27.60 -53.98
CA SER A 469 50.58 27.82 -55.24
C SER A 469 50.29 26.53 -56.03
N THR A 470 49.13 26.52 -56.70
CA THR A 470 48.90 26.04 -58.09
C THR A 470 49.43 24.66 -58.53
N ILE A 471 48.50 23.77 -58.89
CA ILE A 471 48.08 23.53 -60.29
C ILE A 471 46.55 23.43 -60.33
#